data_AF-A0AAU2NC26-F1
#
_entry.id   AF-A0AAU2NC26-F1
#
_cell.length_a   1.000
_cell.length_b   1.000
_cell.length_c   1.000
_cell.angle_alpha   90.00
_cell.angle_beta   90.00
_cell.angle_gamma   90.00
#
_symmetry.space_group_name_H-M   'P 1'
#
loop_
_entity.id
_entity.type
_entity.pdbx_description
1 polymer ?
#
loop_
_entity_poly.entity_id
_entity_poly.type
_entity_poly.pdbx_seq_one_letter_code
_entity_poly.pdbx_strand_id
1 'polypeptide(L)'
;MALDRRAMLRGGMGLGAAAALGVGTPAVAASNALPGLTRPARSAAAYSGTPVEHFQRVRRLLIDNDNLLGPGRAIAATREYIEDIKRLRQDAKGTDRHALMELQTQYAEFASWLYQDLGDFDSAQFWLDRAFQWSHTVGDGDLTTYVMARKAQLAGEMRDLVDVVDLAEAAQRMARPRSRLAAVARTYESYGHALRGESTDSERAIDDVRNALDRVSGDTTPWGVWLNEQYVEVHRAQGLEVLGKHAEAAAVFTSAIKALPDGYHRDRGVYMARAAVAHAGAAAPDQAAAVGLQALTIASDTGSGRIVRELARLDKALVPWQRQPEVAEFRAHFDGTLAHES
;
A
#
# COMPACT_ATOMS: atom_id res chain seq x y z
N MET A 1 2.41 -59.07 -39.39
CA MET A 1 2.09 -60.05 -38.33
C MET A 1 2.65 -59.55 -37.01
N ALA A 2 1.81 -59.59 -35.99
CA ALA A 2 1.99 -59.35 -34.55
C ALA A 2 3.41 -59.63 -34.00
N LEU A 3 3.99 -58.68 -33.24
CA LEU A 3 4.15 -58.65 -31.77
C LEU A 3 5.05 -59.78 -31.21
N ASP A 4 6.08 -59.42 -30.42
CA ASP A 4 5.96 -59.54 -28.96
C ASP A 4 7.06 -58.76 -28.19
N ARG A 5 6.69 -58.37 -26.96
CA ARG A 5 7.37 -57.53 -25.97
C ARG A 5 7.98 -58.38 -24.85
N ARG A 6 9.02 -57.80 -24.22
CA ARG A 6 9.55 -58.07 -22.86
C ARG A 6 10.29 -59.40 -22.66
N ALA A 7 11.61 -59.30 -22.48
CA ALA A 7 12.24 -59.28 -21.15
C ALA A 7 13.75 -59.55 -21.26
N MET A 8 14.58 -58.71 -20.63
CA MET A 8 15.86 -59.10 -19.98
C MET A 8 16.44 -57.81 -19.34
N LEU A 9 16.47 -57.68 -18.00
CA LEU A 9 17.49 -58.20 -17.06
C LEU A 9 18.89 -57.65 -17.40
N ARG A 10 19.31 -56.60 -16.70
CA ARG A 10 20.14 -56.62 -15.48
C ARG A 10 21.49 -57.34 -15.66
N GLY A 11 22.56 -56.53 -15.69
CA GLY A 11 23.78 -56.81 -14.94
C GLY A 11 25.04 -57.12 -15.74
N GLY A 12 25.93 -56.12 -15.84
CA GLY A 12 27.31 -56.29 -15.38
C GLY A 12 28.43 -56.54 -16.38
N MET A 13 29.35 -55.56 -16.43
CA MET A 13 30.79 -55.61 -16.75
C MET A 13 31.25 -55.72 -18.21
N GLY A 14 32.05 -54.72 -18.61
CA GLY A 14 32.96 -54.74 -19.75
C GLY A 14 33.68 -53.41 -19.92
N LEU A 15 34.93 -53.33 -19.47
CA LEU A 15 35.86 -52.20 -19.60
C LEU A 15 36.19 -51.88 -21.07
N GLY A 16 36.35 -50.59 -21.40
CA GLY A 16 36.91 -50.14 -22.67
C GLY A 16 37.18 -48.64 -22.66
N ALA A 17 38.47 -48.27 -22.62
CA ALA A 17 39.00 -46.91 -22.57
C ALA A 17 38.88 -46.15 -23.90
N ALA A 18 38.76 -44.82 -23.86
CA ALA A 18 39.62 -43.86 -24.60
C ALA A 18 39.15 -42.38 -24.49
N ALA A 19 40.05 -41.58 -23.95
CA ALA A 19 40.40 -40.17 -24.23
C ALA A 19 39.46 -39.22 -25.03
N ALA A 20 39.03 -38.17 -24.31
CA ALA A 20 39.34 -36.74 -24.48
C ALA A 20 38.93 -35.91 -25.72
N LEU A 21 38.60 -34.63 -25.42
CA LEU A 21 38.40 -33.42 -26.24
C LEU A 21 36.98 -33.30 -26.84
N GLY A 22 36.10 -32.35 -26.52
CA GLY A 22 36.21 -31.07 -25.82
C GLY A 22 35.49 -30.01 -26.66
N VAL A 23 34.25 -29.65 -26.34
CA VAL A 23 33.61 -28.37 -26.74
C VAL A 23 32.64 -27.99 -25.62
N GLY A 24 32.89 -26.82 -25.02
CA GLY A 24 32.24 -26.37 -23.79
C GLY A 24 30.79 -25.93 -23.96
N THR A 25 29.98 -26.29 -22.97
CA THR A 25 28.76 -25.58 -22.58
C THR A 25 29.12 -24.62 -21.43
N PRO A 26 28.54 -23.40 -21.38
CA PRO A 26 28.84 -22.46 -20.32
C PRO A 26 28.38 -23.05 -18.98
N ALA A 27 29.31 -23.19 -18.04
CA ALA A 27 29.01 -23.59 -16.68
C ALA A 27 28.14 -22.50 -16.06
N VAL A 28 26.91 -22.88 -15.70
CA VAL A 28 26.15 -22.19 -14.66
C VAL A 28 27.10 -22.08 -13.47
N ALA A 29 27.48 -20.86 -13.08
CA ALA A 29 28.25 -20.63 -11.87
C ALA A 29 27.38 -21.06 -10.69
N ALA A 30 27.47 -22.33 -10.33
CA ALA A 30 27.01 -22.81 -9.04
C ALA A 30 27.77 -21.99 -8.00
N SER A 31 27.03 -21.18 -7.24
CA SER A 31 27.56 -20.53 -6.04
C SER A 31 28.18 -21.62 -5.16
N ASN A 32 29.51 -21.72 -5.20
CA ASN A 32 30.28 -22.47 -4.25
C ASN A 32 30.12 -21.78 -2.90
N ALA A 33 29.06 -22.12 -2.17
CA ALA A 33 29.04 -21.95 -0.74
C ALA A 33 30.20 -22.80 -0.19
N LEU A 34 31.25 -22.14 0.31
CA LEU A 34 32.39 -22.79 0.95
C LEU A 34 31.88 -23.74 2.05
N PRO A 35 32.14 -25.06 1.97
CA PRO A 35 31.72 -26.00 3.00
C PRO A 35 32.47 -25.66 4.30
N GLY A 36 31.73 -25.38 5.39
CA GLY A 36 32.31 -25.23 6.73
C GLY A 36 32.23 -23.85 7.38
N LEU A 37 31.64 -22.84 6.73
CA LEU A 37 31.26 -21.61 7.44
C LEU A 37 29.91 -21.81 8.15
N THR A 38 29.92 -22.54 9.27
CA THR A 38 28.85 -22.40 10.27
C THR A 38 28.86 -20.95 10.72
N ARG A 39 27.87 -20.16 10.26
CA ARG A 39 27.72 -18.76 10.65
C ARG A 39 27.50 -18.74 12.18
N PRO A 40 28.47 -18.30 12.99
CA PRO A 40 28.25 -18.27 14.44
C PRO A 40 27.06 -17.35 14.73
N ALA A 41 26.33 -17.63 15.81
CA ALA A 41 25.32 -16.72 16.33
C ALA A 41 25.94 -15.32 16.41
N ARG A 42 25.41 -14.39 15.61
CA ARG A 42 25.96 -13.02 15.51
C ARG A 42 25.97 -12.42 16.91
N SER A 43 27.15 -12.20 17.48
CA SER A 43 27.27 -11.45 18.72
C SER A 43 26.77 -10.04 18.46
N ALA A 44 25.65 -9.66 19.08
CA ALA A 44 25.09 -8.32 19.00
C ALA A 44 26.11 -7.23 19.37
N ALA A 45 27.14 -7.58 20.16
CA ALA A 45 28.22 -6.68 20.57
C ALA A 45 29.15 -6.24 19.42
N ALA A 46 29.14 -6.90 18.26
CA ALA A 46 29.98 -6.53 17.12
C ALA A 46 29.35 -5.45 16.20
N TYR A 47 28.07 -5.14 16.39
CA TYR A 47 27.34 -4.15 15.61
C TYR A 47 26.95 -2.99 16.52
N SER A 48 27.04 -1.75 16.04
CA SER A 48 26.62 -0.55 16.78
C SER A 48 25.10 -0.41 16.98
N GLY A 49 24.33 -1.49 16.81
CA GLY A 49 22.89 -1.54 17.02
C GLY A 49 22.29 -2.94 16.93
N THR A 50 21.05 -3.10 17.43
CA THR A 50 20.33 -4.38 17.44
C THR A 50 19.65 -4.66 16.09
N PRO A 51 19.32 -5.93 15.76
CA PRO A 51 18.50 -6.24 14.58
C PRO A 51 17.17 -5.49 14.56
N VAL A 52 16.53 -5.32 15.71
CA VAL A 52 15.28 -4.54 15.86
C VAL A 52 15.48 -3.10 15.43
N GLU A 53 16.49 -2.42 15.97
CA GLU A 53 16.80 -1.03 15.61
C GLU A 53 17.15 -0.87 14.12
N HIS A 54 17.83 -1.87 13.54
CA HIS A 54 18.11 -1.89 12.11
C HIS A 54 16.82 -1.94 11.28
N PHE A 55 15.92 -2.88 11.54
CA PHE A 55 14.66 -2.99 10.79
C PHE A 55 13.73 -1.80 11.01
N GLN A 56 13.77 -1.14 12.17
CA GLN A 56 13.06 0.13 12.40
C GLN A 56 13.59 1.27 11.51
N ARG A 57 14.92 1.38 11.35
CA ARG A 57 15.52 2.37 10.44
C ARG A 57 15.20 2.04 8.98
N VAL A 58 15.34 0.77 8.59
CA VAL A 58 15.04 0.33 7.23
C VAL A 58 13.58 0.56 6.87
N ARG A 59 12.63 0.28 7.78
CA ARG A 59 11.20 0.53 7.52
C ARG A 59 10.91 2.00 7.23
N ARG A 60 11.52 2.92 8.00
CA ARG A 60 11.39 4.37 7.76
C ARG A 60 11.92 4.76 6.38
N LEU A 61 13.09 4.27 6.02
CA LEU A 61 13.66 4.50 4.68
C LEU A 61 12.76 3.93 3.56
N LEU A 62 12.15 2.76 3.77
CA LEU A 62 11.22 2.18 2.80
C LEU A 62 9.95 3.02 2.65
N ILE A 63 9.42 3.59 3.73
CA ILE A 63 8.28 4.51 3.70
C ILE A 63 8.64 5.80 2.94
N ASP A 64 9.81 6.38 3.22
CA ASP A 64 10.28 7.59 2.52
C ASP A 64 10.48 7.31 1.02
N ASN A 65 11.06 6.15 0.69
CA ASN A 65 11.25 5.70 -0.69
C ASN A 65 9.92 5.44 -1.41
N ASP A 66 8.96 4.81 -0.75
CA ASP A 66 7.61 4.58 -1.29
C ASP A 66 6.91 5.91 -1.61
N ASN A 67 7.00 6.89 -0.71
CA ASN A 67 6.38 8.18 -0.93
C ASN A 67 7.01 8.99 -2.08
N LEU A 68 8.32 8.83 -2.35
CA LEU A 68 9.02 9.55 -3.42
C LEU A 68 9.07 8.79 -4.75
N LEU A 69 9.36 7.49 -4.70
CA LEU A 69 9.64 6.62 -5.86
C LEU A 69 8.53 5.61 -6.14
N GLY A 70 7.51 5.58 -5.29
CA GLY A 70 6.35 4.72 -5.39
C GLY A 70 6.53 3.29 -4.87
N PRO A 71 5.44 2.51 -4.88
CA PRO A 71 5.34 1.28 -4.10
C PRO A 71 6.17 0.12 -4.67
N GLY A 72 6.28 0.04 -6.00
CA GLY A 72 6.88 -1.12 -6.69
C GLY A 72 8.30 -1.44 -6.23
N ARG A 73 9.11 -0.40 -5.95
CA ARG A 73 10.50 -0.56 -5.51
C ARG A 73 10.62 -1.08 -4.07
N ALA A 74 9.64 -0.80 -3.22
CA ALA A 74 9.66 -1.18 -1.81
C ALA A 74 9.12 -2.60 -1.57
N ILE A 75 8.31 -3.16 -2.47
CA ILE A 75 7.61 -4.45 -2.26
C ILE A 75 8.58 -5.61 -2.04
N ALA A 76 9.57 -5.78 -2.93
CA ALA A 76 10.50 -6.90 -2.86
C ALA A 76 11.29 -6.91 -1.54
N ALA A 77 11.90 -5.77 -1.21
CA ALA A 77 12.64 -5.60 0.04
C ALA A 77 11.75 -5.80 1.28
N THR A 78 10.53 -5.25 1.28
CA THR A 78 9.58 -5.41 2.38
C THR A 78 9.27 -6.89 2.64
N ARG A 79 9.01 -7.67 1.58
CA ARG A 79 8.75 -9.11 1.69
C ARG A 79 9.96 -9.90 2.20
N GLU A 80 11.14 -9.58 1.71
CA GLU A 80 12.39 -10.20 2.18
C GLU A 80 12.60 -9.94 3.67
N TYR A 81 12.37 -8.71 4.13
CA TYR A 81 12.51 -8.35 5.54
C TYR A 81 11.47 -9.02 6.44
N ILE A 82 10.24 -9.26 5.97
CA ILE A 82 9.25 -10.07 6.71
C ILE A 82 9.81 -11.48 6.99
N GLU A 83 10.44 -12.12 6.01
CA GLU A 83 11.03 -13.45 6.17
C GLU A 83 12.33 -13.44 6.99
N ASP A 84 13.16 -12.40 6.86
CA ASP A 84 14.34 -12.22 7.72
C ASP A 84 13.97 -12.06 9.19
N ILE A 85 12.98 -11.21 9.48
CA ILE A 85 12.46 -11.02 10.83
C ILE A 85 11.92 -12.35 11.37
N LYS A 86 11.16 -13.09 10.56
CA LYS A 86 10.64 -14.42 10.93
C LYS A 86 11.76 -15.41 11.29
N ARG A 87 12.85 -15.44 10.50
CA ARG A 87 14.02 -16.29 10.79
C ARG A 87 14.68 -15.88 12.10
N LEU A 88 14.94 -14.59 12.31
CA LEU A 88 15.56 -14.08 13.54
C LEU A 88 14.71 -14.37 14.78
N ARG A 89 13.38 -14.35 14.65
CA ARG A 89 12.48 -14.72 15.74
C ARG A 89 12.67 -16.16 16.20
N GLN A 90 13.09 -17.10 15.35
CA GLN A 90 13.26 -18.52 15.72
C GLN A 90 14.25 -18.69 16.87
N ASP A 91 15.31 -17.89 16.89
CA ASP A 91 16.37 -17.95 17.88
C ASP A 91 16.21 -16.91 19.02
N ALA A 92 15.40 -15.87 18.81
CA ALA A 92 15.14 -14.82 19.79
C ALA A 92 14.22 -15.29 20.93
N LYS A 93 14.37 -14.67 22.12
CA LYS A 93 13.56 -14.94 23.32
C LYS A 93 13.13 -13.63 23.99
N GLY A 94 12.12 -13.71 24.87
CA GLY A 94 11.68 -12.58 25.69
C GLY A 94 11.35 -11.33 24.86
N THR A 95 11.84 -10.17 25.33
CA THR A 95 11.59 -8.84 24.73
C THR A 95 12.00 -8.76 23.27
N ASP A 96 13.15 -9.33 22.87
CA ASP A 96 13.62 -9.27 21.48
C ASP A 96 12.69 -10.01 20.53
N ARG A 97 12.20 -11.20 20.95
CA ARG A 97 11.24 -11.98 20.15
C ARG A 97 9.92 -11.24 19.98
N HIS A 98 9.49 -10.53 21.02
CA HIS A 98 8.26 -9.72 21.01
C HIS A 98 8.41 -8.51 20.09
N ALA A 99 9.50 -7.73 20.23
CA ALA A 99 9.79 -6.58 19.37
C ALA A 99 9.95 -6.97 17.89
N LEU A 100 10.56 -8.13 17.59
CA LEU A 100 10.61 -8.66 16.23
C LEU A 100 9.23 -9.07 15.71
N MET A 101 8.34 -9.61 16.55
CA MET A 101 6.96 -9.93 16.13
C MET A 101 6.16 -8.66 15.82
N GLU A 102 6.33 -7.61 16.63
CA GLU A 102 5.74 -6.32 16.37
C GLU A 102 6.23 -5.74 15.03
N LEU A 103 7.56 -5.75 14.80
CA LEU A 103 8.11 -5.33 13.52
C LEU A 103 7.59 -6.17 12.35
N GLN A 104 7.49 -7.48 12.49
CA GLN A 104 6.95 -8.32 11.43
C GLN A 104 5.51 -7.92 11.07
N THR A 105 4.71 -7.57 12.08
CA THR A 105 3.34 -7.06 11.92
C THR A 105 3.34 -5.73 11.17
N GLN A 106 4.22 -4.80 11.56
CA GLN A 106 4.35 -3.49 10.91
C GLN A 106 4.83 -3.57 9.45
N TYR A 107 5.67 -4.55 9.12
CA TYR A 107 6.10 -4.79 7.75
C TYR A 107 4.99 -5.45 6.91
N ALA A 108 4.17 -6.34 7.48
CA ALA A 108 3.00 -6.87 6.79
C ALA A 108 1.95 -5.78 6.53
N GLU A 109 1.68 -4.92 7.50
CA GLU A 109 0.79 -3.78 7.30
C GLU A 109 1.33 -2.83 6.21
N PHE A 110 2.63 -2.55 6.22
CA PHE A 110 3.26 -1.74 5.17
C PHE A 110 3.23 -2.43 3.80
N ALA A 111 3.46 -3.74 3.72
CA ALA A 111 3.29 -4.49 2.48
C ALA A 111 1.86 -4.36 1.93
N SER A 112 0.85 -4.45 2.81
CA SER A 112 -0.54 -4.20 2.41
C SER A 112 -0.73 -2.81 1.80
N TRP A 113 -0.16 -1.77 2.40
CA TRP A 113 -0.20 -0.42 1.85
C TRP A 113 0.43 -0.33 0.45
N LEU A 114 1.61 -0.92 0.25
CA LEU A 114 2.29 -0.91 -1.04
C LEU A 114 1.45 -1.58 -2.13
N TYR A 115 0.83 -2.73 -1.83
CA TYR A 115 -0.04 -3.43 -2.76
C TYR A 115 -1.36 -2.68 -3.01
N GLN A 116 -1.94 -2.06 -1.98
CA GLN A 116 -3.11 -1.19 -2.10
C GLN A 116 -2.83 -0.01 -3.06
N ASP A 117 -1.67 0.62 -2.90
CA ASP A 117 -1.26 1.73 -3.75
C ASP A 117 -1.03 1.29 -5.20
N LEU A 118 -0.38 0.14 -5.38
CA LEU A 118 -0.19 -0.50 -6.70
C LEU A 118 -1.53 -0.93 -7.34
N GLY A 119 -2.57 -1.20 -6.55
CA GLY A 119 -3.87 -1.69 -7.02
C GLY A 119 -4.05 -3.20 -7.04
N ASP A 120 -3.09 -3.95 -6.49
CA ASP A 120 -3.22 -5.38 -6.25
C ASP A 120 -3.94 -5.60 -4.91
N PHE A 121 -5.27 -5.55 -4.96
CA PHE A 121 -6.10 -5.65 -3.76
C PHE A 121 -6.06 -7.04 -3.11
N ASP A 122 -5.87 -8.11 -3.89
CA ASP A 122 -5.74 -9.48 -3.36
C ASP A 122 -4.51 -9.59 -2.45
N SER A 123 -3.34 -9.12 -2.92
CA SER A 123 -2.13 -9.07 -2.11
C SER A 123 -2.29 -8.09 -0.94
N ALA A 124 -2.96 -6.95 -1.13
CA ALA A 124 -3.19 -6.00 -0.07
C ALA A 124 -4.02 -6.60 1.08
N GLN A 125 -5.10 -7.31 0.77
CA GLN A 125 -5.93 -8.03 1.73
C GLN A 125 -5.14 -9.13 2.43
N PHE A 126 -4.41 -9.96 1.67
CA PHE A 126 -3.58 -11.03 2.22
C PHE A 126 -2.62 -10.52 3.29
N TRP A 127 -1.86 -9.46 3.00
CA TRP A 127 -0.88 -8.92 3.94
C TRP A 127 -1.53 -8.25 5.15
N LEU A 128 -2.68 -7.61 4.95
CA LEU A 128 -3.41 -6.97 6.04
C LEU A 128 -4.05 -7.99 6.98
N ASP A 129 -4.54 -9.12 6.47
CA ASP A 129 -5.02 -10.24 7.27
C ASP A 129 -3.89 -10.87 8.11
N ARG A 130 -2.69 -10.98 7.53
CA ARG A 130 -1.49 -11.42 8.28
C ARG A 130 -1.12 -10.43 9.36
N ALA A 131 -1.11 -9.14 9.05
CA ALA A 131 -0.88 -8.09 10.06
C ALA A 131 -1.91 -8.17 11.19
N PHE A 132 -3.19 -8.39 10.88
CA PHE A 132 -4.25 -8.48 11.88
C PHE A 132 -4.10 -9.72 12.78
N GLN A 133 -3.78 -10.87 12.20
CA GLN A 133 -3.49 -12.08 12.97
C GLN A 133 -2.26 -11.88 13.87
N TRP A 134 -1.21 -11.25 13.35
CA TRP A 134 0.04 -11.05 14.06
C TRP A 134 -0.07 -9.98 15.16
N SER A 135 -0.86 -8.93 14.97
CA SER A 135 -1.09 -7.91 15.99
C SER A 135 -1.73 -8.49 17.26
N HIS A 136 -2.65 -9.45 17.11
CA HIS A 136 -3.21 -10.19 18.25
C HIS A 136 -2.16 -11.01 19.00
N THR A 137 -1.18 -11.56 18.28
CA THR A 137 -0.07 -12.29 18.90
C THR A 137 0.90 -11.36 19.63
N VAL A 138 1.08 -10.13 19.14
CA VAL A 138 1.86 -9.08 19.83
C VAL A 138 1.15 -8.67 21.13
N GLY A 139 -0.18 -8.61 21.13
CA GLY A 139 -0.96 -8.19 22.29
C GLY A 139 -0.97 -6.67 22.51
N ASP A 140 -0.58 -5.87 21.50
CA ASP A 140 -0.76 -4.43 21.50
C ASP A 140 -2.16 -4.08 20.94
N GLY A 141 -3.02 -3.54 21.80
CA GLY A 141 -4.38 -3.16 21.46
C GLY A 141 -4.45 -1.98 20.48
N ASP A 142 -3.53 -1.02 20.57
CA ASP A 142 -3.48 0.12 19.65
C ASP A 142 -3.04 -0.34 18.26
N LEU A 143 -2.02 -1.21 18.16
CA LEU A 143 -1.61 -1.80 16.87
C LEU A 143 -2.75 -2.62 16.23
N THR A 144 -3.46 -3.41 17.02
CA THR A 144 -4.59 -4.22 16.52
C THR A 144 -5.75 -3.32 16.05
N THR A 145 -6.04 -2.26 16.78
CA THR A 145 -7.03 -1.23 16.40
C THR A 145 -6.62 -0.52 15.12
N TYR A 146 -5.33 -0.15 15.00
CA TYR A 146 -4.77 0.47 13.81
C TYR A 146 -4.95 -0.41 12.57
N VAL A 147 -4.59 -1.69 12.67
CA VAL A 147 -4.76 -2.63 11.56
C VAL A 147 -6.25 -2.79 11.20
N MET A 148 -7.16 -2.84 12.18
CA MET A 148 -8.61 -2.86 11.90
C MET A 148 -9.07 -1.61 11.13
N ALA A 149 -8.62 -0.43 11.53
CA ALA A 149 -8.93 0.81 10.80
C ALA A 149 -8.37 0.78 9.36
N ARG A 150 -7.15 0.24 9.16
CA ARG A 150 -6.59 0.03 7.81
C ARG A 150 -7.42 -0.94 6.97
N LYS A 151 -8.04 -1.96 7.57
CA LYS A 151 -8.96 -2.86 6.86
C LYS A 151 -10.21 -2.10 6.38
N ALA A 152 -10.77 -1.22 7.21
CA ALA A 152 -11.88 -0.37 6.81
C ALA A 152 -11.50 0.55 5.63
N GLN A 153 -10.31 1.15 5.67
CA GLN A 153 -9.80 1.96 4.56
C GLN A 153 -9.66 1.16 3.26
N LEU A 154 -9.11 -0.06 3.33
CA LEU A 154 -8.97 -0.92 2.15
C LEU A 154 -10.33 -1.33 1.59
N ALA A 155 -11.30 -1.67 2.44
CA ALA A 155 -12.67 -1.96 2.04
C ALA A 155 -13.31 -0.77 1.30
N GLY A 156 -13.10 0.45 1.79
CA GLY A 156 -13.54 1.67 1.11
C GLY A 156 -12.92 1.85 -0.27
N GLU A 157 -11.62 1.60 -0.42
CA GLU A 157 -10.92 1.70 -1.72
C GLU A 157 -11.34 0.60 -2.71
N MET A 158 -11.73 -0.57 -2.20
CA MET A 158 -12.35 -1.64 -3.00
C MET A 158 -13.85 -1.41 -3.29
N ARG A 159 -14.44 -0.36 -2.71
CA ARG A 159 -15.88 -0.07 -2.72
C ARG A 159 -16.75 -1.20 -2.17
N ASP A 160 -16.25 -1.93 -1.17
CA ASP A 160 -17.06 -2.87 -0.39
C ASP A 160 -17.95 -2.09 0.58
N LEU A 161 -19.21 -1.91 0.19
CA LEU A 161 -20.18 -1.07 0.90
C LEU A 161 -20.59 -1.63 2.27
N VAL A 162 -20.41 -2.93 2.49
CA VAL A 162 -20.78 -3.60 3.74
C VAL A 162 -19.62 -3.50 4.69
N ASP A 163 -18.46 -4.03 4.29
CA ASP A 163 -17.31 -4.17 5.19
C ASP A 163 -16.72 -2.82 5.60
N VAL A 164 -16.79 -1.77 4.76
CA VAL A 164 -16.22 -0.46 5.08
C VAL A 164 -16.79 0.13 6.38
N VAL A 165 -18.11 0.05 6.59
CA VAL A 165 -18.75 0.58 7.81
C VAL A 165 -18.53 -0.39 8.97
N ASP A 166 -18.77 -1.68 8.77
CA ASP A 166 -18.67 -2.69 9.83
C ASP A 166 -17.25 -2.74 10.45
N LEU A 167 -16.21 -2.67 9.61
CA LEU A 167 -14.81 -2.63 10.05
C LEU A 167 -14.46 -1.31 10.73
N ALA A 168 -14.97 -0.18 10.23
CA ALA A 168 -14.71 1.13 10.84
C ALA A 168 -15.35 1.25 12.23
N GLU A 169 -16.59 0.77 12.38
CA GLU A 169 -17.24 0.71 13.69
C GLU A 169 -16.53 -0.28 14.64
N ALA A 170 -16.06 -1.42 14.13
CA ALA A 170 -15.28 -2.37 14.92
C ALA A 170 -13.98 -1.74 15.43
N ALA A 171 -13.26 -1.02 14.58
CA ALA A 171 -12.07 -0.27 14.97
C ALA A 171 -12.39 0.79 16.03
N GLN A 172 -13.53 1.50 15.92
CA GLN A 172 -13.95 2.46 16.95
C GLN A 172 -14.26 1.80 18.29
N ARG A 173 -14.93 0.64 18.30
CA ARG A 173 -15.21 -0.12 19.53
C ARG A 173 -13.93 -0.62 20.20
N MET A 174 -12.90 -0.95 19.42
CA MET A 174 -11.60 -1.38 19.93
C MET A 174 -10.75 -0.22 20.44
N ALA A 175 -10.91 0.97 19.84
CA ALA A 175 -10.11 2.13 20.16
C ALA A 175 -10.36 2.64 21.58
N ARG A 176 -9.30 3.12 22.23
CA ARG A 176 -9.44 3.88 23.49
C ARG A 176 -10.33 5.11 23.23
N PRO A 177 -11.26 5.46 24.13
CA PRO A 177 -12.14 6.62 23.94
C PRO A 177 -11.34 7.89 23.72
N ARG A 178 -11.73 8.69 22.70
CA ARG A 178 -11.06 9.96 22.35
C ARG A 178 -9.58 9.81 21.97
N SER A 179 -9.17 8.62 21.49
CA SER A 179 -7.84 8.40 20.94
C SER A 179 -7.74 8.85 19.49
N ARG A 180 -6.51 9.02 18.99
CA ARG A 180 -6.24 9.27 17.57
C ARG A 180 -6.78 8.13 16.70
N LEU A 181 -6.68 6.89 17.15
CA LEU A 181 -7.18 5.73 16.41
C LEU A 181 -8.71 5.69 16.31
N ALA A 182 -9.43 6.18 17.33
CA ALA A 182 -10.88 6.37 17.23
C ALA A 182 -11.23 7.39 16.12
N ALA A 183 -10.47 8.49 16.03
CA ALA A 183 -10.65 9.51 14.99
C ALA A 183 -10.28 9.00 13.59
N VAL A 184 -9.21 8.20 13.46
CA VAL A 184 -8.84 7.53 12.20
C VAL A 184 -9.97 6.59 11.75
N ALA A 185 -10.48 5.74 12.64
CA ALA A 185 -11.57 4.83 12.31
C ALA A 185 -12.86 5.57 11.89
N ARG A 186 -13.23 6.64 12.61
CA ARG A 186 -14.37 7.50 12.27
C ARG A 186 -14.20 8.22 10.92
N THR A 187 -12.97 8.53 10.53
CA THR A 187 -12.66 9.08 9.20
C THR A 187 -13.03 8.09 8.09
N TYR A 188 -12.72 6.81 8.27
CA TYR A 188 -13.05 5.78 7.28
C TYR A 188 -14.54 5.41 7.28
N GLU A 189 -15.21 5.46 8.45
CA GLU A 189 -16.67 5.31 8.54
C GLU A 189 -17.39 6.40 7.73
N SER A 190 -16.93 7.66 7.82
CA SER A 190 -17.48 8.76 7.02
C SER A 190 -17.50 8.44 5.52
N TYR A 191 -16.38 7.94 5.00
CA TYR A 191 -16.31 7.54 3.60
C TYR A 191 -17.22 6.34 3.27
N GLY A 192 -17.35 5.39 4.20
CA GLY A 192 -18.30 4.28 4.09
C GLY A 192 -19.75 4.75 3.95
N HIS A 193 -20.18 5.70 4.78
CA HIS A 193 -21.50 6.34 4.65
C HIS A 193 -21.67 7.06 3.31
N ALA A 194 -20.64 7.79 2.86
CA ALA A 194 -20.67 8.47 1.56
C ALA A 194 -20.88 7.49 0.40
N LEU A 195 -20.16 6.36 0.40
CA LEU A 195 -20.29 5.30 -0.60
C LEU A 195 -21.70 4.67 -0.62
N ARG A 196 -22.38 4.65 0.52
CA ARG A 196 -23.77 4.16 0.67
C ARG A 196 -24.82 5.22 0.33
N GLY A 197 -24.42 6.44 -0.03
CA GLY A 197 -25.34 7.55 -0.31
C GLY A 197 -25.87 8.26 0.94
N GLU A 198 -25.35 7.94 2.12
CA GLU A 198 -25.80 8.43 3.42
C GLU A 198 -25.14 9.80 3.73
N SER A 199 -25.48 10.82 2.94
CA SER A 199 -24.79 12.13 2.97
C SER A 199 -24.75 12.78 4.36
N THR A 200 -25.83 12.69 5.14
CA THR A 200 -25.88 13.30 6.48
C THR A 200 -24.96 12.58 7.47
N ASP A 201 -24.86 11.26 7.37
CA ASP A 201 -24.03 10.45 8.26
C ASP A 201 -22.54 10.61 7.92
N SER A 202 -22.22 10.68 6.63
CA SER A 202 -20.89 11.01 6.12
C SER A 202 -20.38 12.36 6.64
N GLU A 203 -21.13 13.45 6.42
CA GLU A 203 -20.72 14.81 6.85
C GLU A 203 -20.61 14.88 8.38
N ARG A 204 -21.58 14.32 9.11
CA ARG A 204 -21.52 14.29 10.58
C ARG A 204 -20.27 13.57 11.08
N ALA A 205 -19.95 12.41 10.51
CA ALA A 205 -18.78 11.64 10.93
C ALA A 205 -17.46 12.39 10.67
N ILE A 206 -17.30 13.06 9.52
CA ILE A 206 -16.06 13.80 9.23
C ILE A 206 -15.96 15.10 10.04
N ASP A 207 -17.09 15.76 10.33
CA ASP A 207 -17.13 16.92 11.22
C ASP A 207 -16.80 16.53 12.67
N ASP A 208 -17.24 15.36 13.15
CA ASP A 208 -16.87 14.82 14.47
C ASP A 208 -15.34 14.66 14.57
N VAL A 209 -14.70 14.16 13.51
CA VAL A 209 -13.24 14.01 13.43
C VAL A 209 -12.57 15.38 13.46
N ARG A 210 -13.00 16.32 12.61
CA ARG A 210 -12.46 17.68 12.57
C ARG A 210 -12.50 18.34 13.94
N ASN A 211 -13.64 18.25 14.63
CA ASN A 211 -13.84 18.82 15.96
C ASN A 211 -13.05 18.12 17.08
N ALA A 212 -12.47 16.94 16.81
CA ALA A 212 -11.66 16.17 17.74
C ALA A 212 -10.15 16.32 17.55
N LEU A 213 -9.68 16.90 16.43
CA LEU A 213 -8.25 16.98 16.08
C LEU A 213 -7.39 17.59 17.19
N ASP A 214 -7.78 18.74 17.73
CA ASP A 214 -7.05 19.40 18.82
C ASP A 214 -6.94 18.50 20.06
N ARG A 215 -7.98 17.73 20.36
CA ARG A 215 -8.01 16.84 21.53
C ARG A 215 -7.13 15.60 21.35
N VAL A 216 -7.06 15.05 20.13
CA VAL A 216 -6.25 13.86 19.84
C VAL A 216 -4.79 14.17 19.53
N SER A 217 -4.43 15.46 19.37
CA SER A 217 -3.06 15.91 19.17
C SER A 217 -2.09 15.44 20.27
N GLY A 218 -2.58 15.38 21.52
CA GLY A 218 -1.82 14.91 22.69
C GLY A 218 -1.80 13.41 22.93
N ASP A 219 -2.42 12.58 22.06
CA ASP A 219 -2.37 11.12 22.20
C ASP A 219 -0.95 10.59 21.95
N THR A 220 -0.45 9.74 22.85
CA THR A 220 0.91 9.19 22.78
C THR A 220 1.03 7.97 21.87
N THR A 221 -0.08 7.47 21.33
CA THR A 221 -0.04 6.34 20.39
C THR A 221 0.87 6.68 19.19
N PRO A 222 1.76 5.77 18.75
CA PRO A 222 2.61 6.01 17.58
C PRO A 222 1.83 5.84 16.27
N TRP A 223 0.59 5.36 16.32
CA TRP A 223 -0.24 5.05 15.16
C TRP A 223 -1.10 6.24 14.74
N GLY A 224 -1.38 6.36 13.43
CA GLY A 224 -2.26 7.40 12.89
C GLY A 224 -1.68 8.81 12.90
N VAL A 225 -0.38 9.01 13.10
CA VAL A 225 0.26 10.33 13.28
C VAL A 225 0.17 11.27 12.07
N TRP A 226 -0.21 10.75 10.90
CA TRP A 226 -0.52 11.53 9.70
C TRP A 226 -1.91 12.18 9.74
N LEU A 227 -2.77 11.81 10.70
CA LEU A 227 -4.09 12.43 10.86
C LEU A 227 -3.90 13.90 11.27
N ASN A 228 -4.21 14.78 10.33
CA ASN A 228 -4.21 16.23 10.49
C ASN A 228 -5.42 16.84 9.76
N GLU A 229 -5.57 18.15 9.85
CA GLU A 229 -6.68 18.88 9.21
C GLU A 229 -6.73 18.62 7.71
N GLN A 230 -5.60 18.65 7.02
CA GLN A 230 -5.53 18.44 5.56
C GLN A 230 -6.01 17.02 5.17
N TYR A 231 -5.63 16.01 5.95
CA TYR A 231 -6.06 14.62 5.73
C TYR A 231 -7.58 14.47 5.91
N VAL A 232 -8.15 15.15 6.91
CA VAL A 232 -9.60 15.17 7.16
C VAL A 232 -10.33 15.87 6.02
N GLU A 233 -9.85 17.02 5.56
CA GLU A 233 -10.47 17.74 4.42
C GLU A 233 -10.42 16.95 3.12
N VAL A 234 -9.33 16.24 2.85
CA VAL A 234 -9.25 15.34 1.69
C VAL A 234 -10.30 14.24 1.76
N HIS A 235 -10.51 13.63 2.93
CA HIS A 235 -11.53 12.59 3.07
C HIS A 235 -12.95 13.16 3.00
N ARG A 236 -13.18 14.39 3.49
CA ARG A 236 -14.44 15.11 3.23
C ARG A 236 -14.67 15.30 1.73
N ALA A 237 -13.68 15.80 1.00
CA ALA A 237 -13.76 15.99 -0.44
C ALA A 237 -14.02 14.67 -1.18
N GLN A 238 -13.40 13.58 -0.75
CA GLN A 238 -13.64 12.24 -1.28
C GLN A 238 -15.10 11.79 -1.06
N GLY A 239 -15.67 12.04 0.13
CA GLY A 239 -17.08 11.78 0.41
C GLY A 239 -18.01 12.62 -0.46
N LEU A 240 -17.74 13.93 -0.58
CA LEU A 240 -18.49 14.85 -1.45
C LEU A 240 -18.49 14.40 -2.92
N GLU A 241 -17.34 13.93 -3.43
CA GLU A 241 -17.19 13.46 -4.81
C GLU A 241 -18.10 12.27 -5.09
N VAL A 242 -18.06 11.23 -4.25
CA VAL A 242 -18.89 10.03 -4.46
C VAL A 242 -20.39 10.28 -4.25
N LEU A 243 -20.74 11.32 -3.49
CA LEU A 243 -22.11 11.80 -3.31
C LEU A 243 -22.60 12.71 -4.45
N GLY A 244 -21.77 12.97 -5.48
CA GLY A 244 -22.11 13.80 -6.63
C GLY A 244 -22.04 15.31 -6.38
N LYS A 245 -21.54 15.75 -5.21
CA LYS A 245 -21.33 17.17 -4.88
C LYS A 245 -20.02 17.69 -5.46
N HIS A 246 -19.86 17.50 -6.78
CA HIS A 246 -18.59 17.65 -7.49
C HIS A 246 -17.94 19.03 -7.35
N ALA A 247 -18.73 20.11 -7.46
CA ALA A 247 -18.20 21.47 -7.32
C ALA A 247 -17.65 21.75 -5.91
N GLU A 248 -18.33 21.27 -4.88
CA GLU A 248 -17.88 21.40 -3.48
C GLU A 248 -16.62 20.54 -3.24
N ALA A 249 -16.62 19.29 -3.73
CA ALA A 249 -15.47 18.41 -3.65
C ALA A 249 -14.22 19.02 -4.30
N ALA A 250 -14.35 19.59 -5.51
CA ALA A 250 -13.25 20.24 -6.22
C ALA A 250 -12.66 21.42 -5.45
N ALA A 251 -13.50 22.25 -4.83
CA ALA A 251 -13.06 23.37 -3.99
C ALA A 251 -12.29 22.90 -2.75
N VAL A 252 -12.80 21.88 -2.05
CA VAL A 252 -12.15 21.33 -0.85
C VAL A 252 -10.81 20.67 -1.21
N PHE A 253 -10.76 19.85 -2.28
CA PHE A 253 -9.50 19.28 -2.76
C PHE A 253 -8.47 20.36 -3.10
N THR A 254 -8.87 21.40 -3.83
CA THR A 254 -7.96 22.50 -4.21
C THR A 254 -7.32 23.17 -2.99
N SER A 255 -8.12 23.44 -1.95
CA SER A 255 -7.63 24.05 -0.71
C SER A 255 -6.70 23.10 0.06
N ALA A 256 -7.10 21.83 0.20
CA ALA A 256 -6.32 20.83 0.93
C ALA A 256 -4.97 20.52 0.25
N ILE A 257 -4.95 20.42 -1.09
CA ILE A 257 -3.72 20.19 -1.86
C ILE A 257 -2.74 21.36 -1.68
N LYS A 258 -3.24 22.60 -1.68
CA LYS A 258 -2.41 23.79 -1.49
C LYS A 258 -1.75 23.84 -0.10
N ALA A 259 -2.43 23.31 0.91
CA ALA A 259 -1.93 23.25 2.28
C ALA A 259 -1.05 22.01 2.58
N LEU A 260 -0.96 21.06 1.64
CA LEU A 260 -0.21 19.82 1.84
C LEU A 260 1.30 20.10 1.85
N PRO A 261 2.08 19.54 2.79
CA PRO A 261 3.53 19.71 2.81
C PRO A 261 4.23 19.10 1.59
N ASP A 262 5.40 19.61 1.22
CA ASP A 262 6.16 19.16 0.04
C ASP A 262 6.56 17.68 0.12
N GLY A 263 6.74 17.16 1.34
CA GLY A 263 7.10 15.77 1.59
C GLY A 263 6.00 14.74 1.29
N TYR A 264 4.83 15.11 0.78
CA TYR A 264 3.74 14.17 0.46
C TYR A 264 3.57 14.01 -1.06
N HIS A 265 4.64 13.66 -1.77
CA HIS A 265 4.68 13.69 -3.23
C HIS A 265 3.64 12.77 -3.88
N ARG A 266 3.63 11.48 -3.52
CA ARG A 266 2.65 10.54 -4.06
C ARG A 266 1.22 10.87 -3.65
N ASP A 267 1.00 11.18 -2.38
CA ASP A 267 -0.35 11.50 -1.87
C ASP A 267 -0.91 12.76 -2.53
N ARG A 268 -0.07 13.75 -2.85
CA ARG A 268 -0.45 14.90 -3.67
C ARG A 268 -1.01 14.47 -5.02
N GLY A 269 -0.36 13.53 -5.70
CA GLY A 269 -0.82 12.98 -6.97
C GLY A 269 -2.17 12.28 -6.86
N VAL A 270 -2.39 11.51 -5.79
CA VAL A 270 -3.69 10.87 -5.51
C VAL A 270 -4.78 11.93 -5.33
N TYR A 271 -4.50 12.98 -4.56
CA TYR A 271 -5.49 14.04 -4.30
C TYR A 271 -5.77 14.86 -5.55
N MET A 272 -4.75 15.15 -6.37
CA MET A 272 -4.91 15.81 -7.67
C MET A 272 -5.77 14.97 -8.62
N ALA A 273 -5.54 13.66 -8.73
CA ALA A 273 -6.34 12.82 -9.63
C ALA A 273 -7.81 12.78 -9.21
N ARG A 274 -8.10 12.69 -7.91
CA ARG A 274 -9.47 12.78 -7.37
C ARG A 274 -10.08 14.17 -7.60
N ALA A 275 -9.30 15.23 -7.43
CA ALA A 275 -9.73 16.60 -7.71
C ALA A 275 -10.09 16.79 -9.19
N ALA A 276 -9.31 16.20 -10.10
CA ALA A 276 -9.58 16.25 -11.54
C ALA A 276 -10.91 15.56 -11.88
N VAL A 277 -11.19 14.40 -11.29
CA VAL A 277 -12.50 13.73 -11.43
C VAL A 277 -13.63 14.62 -10.90
N ALA A 278 -13.43 15.29 -9.75
CA ALA A 278 -14.40 16.24 -9.21
C ALA A 278 -14.61 17.45 -10.13
N HIS A 279 -13.57 18.00 -10.75
CA HIS A 279 -13.70 19.08 -11.75
C HIS A 279 -14.49 18.63 -12.98
N ALA A 280 -14.23 17.42 -13.50
CA ALA A 280 -14.99 16.88 -14.63
C ALA A 280 -16.47 16.73 -14.28
N GLY A 281 -16.79 16.20 -13.09
CA GLY A 281 -18.16 16.09 -12.59
C GLY A 281 -18.84 17.45 -12.35
N ALA A 282 -18.07 18.51 -12.12
CA ALA A 282 -18.53 19.89 -11.99
C ALA A 282 -18.67 20.62 -13.35
N ALA A 283 -18.53 19.91 -14.48
CA ALA A 283 -18.54 20.46 -15.83
C ALA A 283 -17.44 21.53 -16.08
N ALA A 284 -16.28 21.32 -15.46
CA ALA A 284 -15.07 22.13 -15.57
C ALA A 284 -13.95 21.32 -16.29
N PRO A 285 -14.12 20.99 -17.59
CA PRO A 285 -13.25 20.06 -18.32
C PRO A 285 -11.82 20.57 -18.51
N ASP A 286 -11.64 21.89 -18.63
CA ASP A 286 -10.34 22.57 -18.74
C ASP A 286 -9.53 22.44 -17.45
N GLN A 287 -10.13 22.72 -16.28
CA GLN A 287 -9.46 22.49 -15.00
C GLN A 287 -9.23 21.00 -14.74
N ALA A 288 -10.18 20.15 -15.10
CA ALA A 288 -10.07 18.71 -14.94
C ALA A 288 -8.88 18.14 -15.74
N ALA A 289 -8.73 18.52 -17.00
CA ALA A 289 -7.61 18.10 -17.83
C ALA A 289 -6.26 18.63 -17.31
N ALA A 290 -6.20 19.90 -16.92
CA ALA A 290 -4.97 20.51 -16.40
C ALA A 290 -4.47 19.84 -15.10
N VAL A 291 -5.37 19.60 -14.14
CA VAL A 291 -5.04 18.88 -12.90
C VAL A 291 -4.75 17.40 -13.18
N GLY A 292 -5.46 16.79 -14.14
CA GLY A 292 -5.22 15.43 -14.59
C GLY A 292 -3.81 15.22 -15.15
N LEU A 293 -3.30 16.16 -15.95
CA LEU A 293 -1.92 16.13 -16.46
C LEU A 293 -0.88 16.22 -15.34
N GLN A 294 -1.11 17.07 -14.32
CA GLN A 294 -0.22 17.15 -13.16
C GLN A 294 -0.17 15.83 -12.37
N ALA A 295 -1.34 15.21 -12.17
CA ALA A 295 -1.43 13.91 -11.54
C ALA A 295 -0.78 12.79 -12.38
N LEU A 296 -0.88 12.85 -13.71
CA LEU A 296 -0.26 11.88 -14.62
C LEU A 296 1.27 11.89 -14.55
N THR A 297 1.89 13.07 -14.38
CA THR A 297 3.35 13.16 -14.12
C THR A 297 3.73 12.38 -12.87
N ILE A 298 3.02 12.60 -11.76
CA ILE A 298 3.28 11.89 -10.49
C ILE A 298 2.99 10.39 -10.63
N ALA A 299 1.95 10.01 -11.38
CA ALA A 299 1.66 8.61 -11.69
C ALA A 299 2.83 7.95 -12.42
N SER A 300 3.42 8.63 -13.40
CA SER A 300 4.54 8.12 -14.19
C SER A 300 5.82 8.00 -13.36
N ASP A 301 6.06 8.93 -12.44
CA ASP A 301 7.24 8.92 -11.56
C ASP A 301 7.16 7.84 -10.47
N THR A 302 5.96 7.53 -9.99
CA THR A 302 5.74 6.63 -8.84
C THR A 302 5.20 5.25 -9.23
N GLY A 303 4.54 5.11 -10.38
CA GLY A 303 3.79 3.89 -10.71
C GLY A 303 2.62 3.63 -9.75
N SER A 304 2.05 4.67 -9.14
CA SER A 304 0.93 4.52 -8.20
C SER A 304 -0.36 4.15 -8.93
N GLY A 305 -0.84 2.94 -8.73
CA GLY A 305 -2.11 2.46 -9.27
C GLY A 305 -3.33 3.23 -8.74
N ARG A 306 -3.25 3.80 -7.53
CA ARG A 306 -4.30 4.70 -6.99
C ARG A 306 -4.48 5.95 -7.84
N ILE A 307 -3.40 6.51 -8.36
CA ILE A 307 -3.46 7.66 -9.27
C ILE A 307 -4.00 7.22 -10.62
N VAL A 308 -3.43 6.15 -11.20
CA VAL A 308 -3.83 5.63 -12.52
C VAL A 308 -5.32 5.27 -12.59
N ARG A 309 -5.89 4.65 -11.54
CA ARG A 309 -7.32 4.34 -11.49
C ARG A 309 -8.20 5.58 -11.55
N GLU A 310 -7.83 6.64 -10.85
CA GLU A 310 -8.57 7.91 -10.87
C GLU A 310 -8.41 8.62 -12.23
N LEU A 311 -7.23 8.56 -12.85
CA LEU A 311 -7.02 9.06 -14.20
C LEU A 311 -7.83 8.29 -15.26
N ALA A 312 -8.00 6.98 -15.10
CA ALA A 312 -8.90 6.18 -15.93
C ALA A 312 -10.38 6.57 -15.73
N ARG A 313 -10.78 6.95 -14.51
CA ARG A 313 -12.12 7.52 -14.26
C ARG A 313 -12.27 8.89 -14.93
N LEU A 314 -11.24 9.72 -14.84
CA LEU A 314 -11.19 11.04 -15.47
C LEU A 314 -11.32 10.95 -17.00
N ASP A 315 -10.55 10.05 -17.64
CA ASP A 315 -10.63 9.84 -19.10
C ASP A 315 -12.07 9.54 -19.55
N LYS A 316 -12.76 8.65 -18.83
CA LYS A 316 -14.17 8.32 -19.10
C LYS A 316 -15.07 9.52 -18.87
N ALA A 317 -14.87 10.26 -17.78
CA ALA A 317 -15.66 11.45 -17.45
C ALA A 317 -15.49 12.57 -18.49
N LEU A 318 -14.34 12.67 -19.14
CA LEU A 318 -14.02 13.71 -20.12
C LEU A 318 -14.47 13.43 -21.56
N VAL A 319 -15.02 12.24 -21.86
CA VAL A 319 -15.53 11.88 -23.20
C VAL A 319 -16.45 12.94 -23.83
N PRO A 320 -17.40 13.56 -23.09
CA PRO A 320 -18.28 14.60 -23.67
C PRO A 320 -17.52 15.82 -24.22
N TRP A 321 -16.31 16.09 -23.73
CA TRP A 321 -15.48 17.24 -24.09
C TRP A 321 -14.21 16.85 -24.87
N GLN A 322 -14.14 15.63 -25.40
CA GLN A 322 -12.93 15.08 -26.06
C GLN A 322 -12.36 15.91 -27.23
N ARG A 323 -13.13 16.86 -27.78
CA ARG A 323 -12.69 17.77 -28.86
C ARG A 323 -12.08 19.08 -28.35
N GLN A 324 -12.15 19.36 -27.05
CA GLN A 324 -11.48 20.53 -26.47
C GLN A 324 -9.96 20.29 -26.43
N PRO A 325 -9.13 21.29 -26.76
CA PRO A 325 -7.68 21.12 -26.85
C PRO A 325 -7.05 20.53 -25.59
N GLU A 326 -7.39 21.06 -24.42
CA GLU A 326 -6.84 20.66 -23.12
C GLU A 326 -7.21 19.21 -22.79
N VAL A 327 -8.46 18.82 -23.09
CA VAL A 327 -8.93 17.45 -22.90
C VAL A 327 -8.25 16.48 -23.87
N ALA A 328 -8.13 16.87 -25.15
CA ALA A 328 -7.45 16.06 -26.13
C ALA A 328 -5.96 15.84 -25.78
N GLU A 329 -5.30 16.88 -25.26
CA GLU A 329 -3.92 16.80 -24.74
C GLU A 329 -3.82 15.82 -23.58
N PHE A 330 -4.67 15.95 -22.56
CA PHE A 330 -4.70 15.02 -21.43
C PHE A 330 -4.87 13.56 -21.90
N ARG A 331 -5.86 13.30 -22.74
CA ARG A 331 -6.16 11.94 -23.23
C ARG A 331 -4.99 11.36 -24.02
N ALA A 332 -4.36 12.16 -24.89
CA ALA A 332 -3.20 11.72 -25.66
C ALA A 332 -2.01 11.33 -24.77
N HIS A 333 -1.73 12.10 -23.71
CA HIS A 333 -0.69 11.76 -22.75
C HIS A 333 -1.05 10.51 -21.94
N PHE A 334 -2.31 10.40 -21.48
CA PHE A 334 -2.77 9.25 -20.71
C PHE A 334 -2.69 7.94 -21.52
N ASP A 335 -3.15 7.95 -22.78
CA ASP A 335 -3.05 6.80 -23.69
C ASP A 335 -1.58 6.42 -23.95
N GLY A 336 -0.70 7.41 -24.09
CA GLY A 336 0.74 7.21 -24.24
C GLY A 336 1.37 6.48 -23.05
N THR A 337 1.00 6.85 -21.82
CA THR A 337 1.50 6.19 -20.60
C THR A 337 1.04 4.73 -20.53
N LEU A 338 -0.23 4.43 -20.82
CA LEU A 338 -0.75 3.05 -20.79
C LEU A 338 -0.05 2.14 -21.82
N ALA A 339 0.32 2.68 -22.99
CA ALA A 339 1.02 1.93 -24.02
C ALA A 339 2.46 1.54 -23.62
N HIS A 340 3.08 2.24 -22.68
CA HIS A 340 4.43 1.93 -22.18
C HIS A 340 4.45 0.92 -21.02
N GLU A 341 3.31 0.65 -20.39
CA GLU A 341 3.17 -0.30 -19.28
C GLU A 341 2.72 -1.71 -19.72
N SER A 342 2.35 -1.88 -21.00
CA SER A 342 1.85 -3.14 -21.62
C SER A 342 2.97 -4.00 -22.21
#